data_AF-A0A850AF51-F1
#
_entry.id   AF-A0A850AF51-F1
#
_cell.length_a   1.000
_cell.length_b   1.000
_cell.length_c   1.000
_cell.angle_alpha   90.00
_cell.angle_beta   90.00
_cell.angle_gamma   90.00
#
_symmetry.space_group_name_H-M   'P 1'
#
loop_
_entity.id
_entity.type
_entity.pdbx_description
1 polymer ?
#
loop_
_entity_poly.entity_id
_entity_poly.type
_entity_poly.pdbx_seq_one_letter_code
_entity_poly.pdbx_strand_id
1 'polypeptide(L)'
;MMKFPYLVVSDRDGNIFEIPELYMAGMSLNAPALPTEQELIPLPYGSDLYLLPERTAVGYDPRRKKFVEVKEYHGEPVFAAAAFMAPAYLQVYRSAFATPPGAPRLSLFSYTAVGWKNGQFYAAGKRIDPDMRQDLSTFNLNLVEQEARRILRRYPQNRLTDHLIRNCVFRYGCPAARNFALGRWECPIPTSPGCNAACVGCISEQPAETGVRSTQDRLNFMPSGEEIVEFAVPHLENAPRAVVSFGQGCEGEPLLAGPVIKEAIKEIRRRTDRGIINLNTNASRPAVVEELCKAGLDSIRVSLNSAQKGYYEAYYRPRHYGFEDVVESLRVMRRYNRWASINYFVFPGFTDHPEEVSALESLIGEVKINMIQARNLNIDPEWYIEELGLGELAAAGGNSAAKPLGIPGWIERISQKFPWIKWGYFNPPREEMQREHYNWEGIRKPVPADI
;
A
#
# COMPACT_ATOMS: atom_id res chain seq x y z
N MET A 1 10.34 -6.73 34.80
CA MET A 1 10.66 -6.42 33.39
C MET A 1 9.41 -5.84 32.74
N MET A 2 9.52 -4.69 32.08
CA MET A 2 8.40 -4.09 31.34
C MET A 2 7.94 -5.02 30.21
N LYS A 3 6.70 -5.49 30.28
CA LYS A 3 6.18 -6.45 29.29
C LYS A 3 5.75 -5.75 28.00
N PHE A 4 5.06 -4.60 28.11
CA PHE A 4 4.48 -3.88 26.97
C PHE A 4 5.08 -2.48 26.79
N PRO A 5 5.12 -1.92 25.57
CA PRO A 5 5.49 -0.53 25.35
C PRO A 5 4.51 0.45 26.00
N TYR A 6 5.04 1.56 26.49
CA TYR A 6 4.26 2.66 27.05
C TYR A 6 3.44 3.37 25.99
N LEU A 7 2.31 3.95 26.41
CA LEU A 7 1.53 4.85 25.58
C LEU A 7 2.42 6.03 25.16
N VAL A 8 2.37 6.37 23.88
CA VAL A 8 3.02 7.56 23.33
C VAL A 8 1.95 8.56 22.94
N VAL A 9 2.17 9.81 23.31
CA VAL A 9 1.29 10.96 23.02
C VAL A 9 2.12 12.09 22.42
N SER A 10 1.43 13.12 21.95
CA SER A 10 2.05 14.38 21.51
C SER A 10 1.49 15.54 22.32
N ASP A 11 2.30 16.57 22.56
CA ASP A 11 1.79 17.89 22.91
C ASP A 11 1.27 18.65 21.67
N ARG A 12 0.85 19.90 21.86
CA ARG A 12 0.32 20.77 20.80
C ARG A 12 1.38 21.21 19.79
N ASP A 13 2.65 21.23 20.19
CA ASP A 13 3.78 21.64 19.35
C ASP A 13 4.34 20.48 18.52
N GLY A 14 3.83 19.26 18.74
CA GLY A 14 4.24 18.06 18.03
C GLY A 14 5.39 17.31 18.71
N ASN A 15 5.76 17.65 19.95
CA ASN A 15 6.74 16.89 20.70
C ASN A 15 6.09 15.58 21.18
N ILE A 16 6.75 14.47 20.86
CA ILE A 16 6.25 13.12 21.13
C ILE A 16 6.97 12.54 22.34
N PHE A 17 6.21 12.05 23.32
CA PHE A 17 6.73 11.51 24.58
C PHE A 17 5.83 10.40 25.14
N GLU A 18 6.36 9.61 26.07
CA GLU A 18 5.64 8.51 26.71
C GLU A 18 4.87 8.90 27.97
N ILE A 19 3.81 8.16 28.27
CA ILE A 19 3.11 8.14 29.56
C ILE A 19 3.39 6.79 30.24
N PRO A 20 4.35 6.72 31.18
CA PRO A 20 4.82 5.45 31.75
C PRO A 20 3.78 4.67 32.56
N GLU A 21 2.69 5.30 32.97
CA GLU A 21 1.61 4.66 33.71
C GLU A 21 0.68 3.81 32.83
N LEU A 22 0.71 4.02 31.51
CA LEU A 22 -0.19 3.40 30.54
C LEU A 22 0.59 2.64 29.47
N TYR A 23 0.00 1.58 28.94
CA TYR A 23 0.55 0.87 27.78
C TYR A 23 -0.07 1.36 26.49
N MET A 24 0.68 1.24 25.39
CA MET A 24 0.17 1.52 24.05
C MET A 24 -1.06 0.66 23.76
N ALA A 25 -2.02 1.23 23.03
CA ALA A 25 -3.17 0.51 22.53
C ALA A 25 -3.28 0.66 21.02
N GLY A 26 -3.80 -0.37 20.38
CA GLY A 26 -4.16 -0.39 18.97
C GLY A 26 -5.68 -0.33 18.79
N MET A 27 -6.11 -0.15 17.55
CA MET A 27 -7.52 -0.18 17.16
C MET A 27 -7.73 -1.09 15.96
N SER A 28 -8.74 -1.95 16.06
CA SER A 28 -9.25 -2.81 15.01
C SER A 28 -10.70 -2.42 14.76
N LEU A 29 -11.02 -1.89 13.57
CA LEU A 29 -12.20 -1.03 13.37
C LEU A 29 -12.29 0.02 14.51
N ASN A 30 -13.37 0.04 15.30
CA ASN A 30 -13.52 0.95 16.44
C ASN A 30 -13.23 0.27 17.78
N ALA A 31 -12.81 -1.00 17.78
CA ALA A 31 -12.52 -1.74 18.99
C ALA A 31 -11.06 -1.52 19.42
N PRO A 32 -10.80 -1.00 20.64
CA PRO A 32 -9.45 -0.93 21.16
C PRO A 32 -8.93 -2.33 21.48
N ALA A 33 -7.64 -2.54 21.22
CA ALA A 33 -6.94 -3.80 21.43
C ALA A 33 -5.57 -3.54 22.05
N LEU A 34 -5.08 -4.49 22.84
CA LEU A 34 -3.71 -4.48 23.34
C LEU A 34 -2.88 -5.39 22.44
N PRO A 35 -1.87 -4.87 21.71
CA PRO A 35 -1.03 -5.71 20.86
C PRO A 35 -0.30 -6.78 21.67
N THR A 36 -0.17 -7.97 21.10
CA THR A 36 0.69 -9.03 21.61
C THR A 36 2.15 -8.74 21.30
N GLU A 37 3.08 -9.42 21.96
CA GLU A 37 4.52 -9.24 21.73
C GLU A 37 4.93 -9.59 20.29
N GLN A 38 4.27 -10.56 19.67
CA GLN A 38 4.53 -10.98 18.28
C GLN A 38 3.98 -10.00 17.24
N GLU A 39 3.09 -9.09 17.64
CA GLU A 39 2.51 -8.04 16.79
C GLU A 39 3.27 -6.72 16.92
N LEU A 40 4.33 -6.68 17.74
CA LEU A 40 5.15 -5.50 17.99
C LEU A 40 6.54 -5.66 17.37
N ILE A 41 6.92 -4.66 16.57
CA ILE A 41 8.26 -4.55 16.00
C ILE A 41 8.89 -3.23 16.43
N PRO A 42 10.22 -3.13 16.53
CA PRO A 42 10.88 -1.83 16.56
C PRO A 42 10.39 -0.98 15.38
N LEU A 43 10.12 0.30 15.62
CA LEU A 43 9.66 1.20 14.56
C LEU A 43 10.69 1.18 13.41
N PRO A 44 10.28 0.80 12.17
CA PRO A 44 11.23 0.68 11.08
C PRO A 44 11.94 2.01 10.78
N TYR A 45 13.25 1.95 10.52
CA TYR A 45 14.00 3.14 10.12
C TYR A 45 13.43 3.74 8.82
N GLY A 46 13.27 5.06 8.81
CA GLY A 46 12.60 5.80 7.73
C GLY A 46 11.07 5.87 7.85
N SER A 47 10.52 5.47 9.00
CA SER A 47 9.13 5.77 9.37
C SER A 47 9.01 7.18 9.92
N ASP A 48 7.85 7.80 9.77
CA ASP A 48 7.51 9.10 10.36
C ASP A 48 6.59 8.92 11.58
N LEU A 49 6.64 9.88 12.50
CA LEU A 49 5.73 9.97 13.64
C LEU A 49 4.84 11.20 13.47
N TYR A 50 3.56 11.04 13.80
CA TYR A 50 2.54 12.08 13.65
C TYR A 50 1.81 12.35 14.94
N LEU A 51 1.65 13.63 15.26
CA LEU A 51 0.52 14.14 16.02
C LEU A 51 -0.77 13.90 15.23
N LEU A 52 -1.83 13.41 15.88
CA LEU A 52 -3.17 13.32 15.31
C LEU A 52 -4.00 14.53 15.80
N PRO A 53 -4.28 15.52 14.93
CA PRO A 53 -4.93 16.76 15.35
C PRO A 53 -6.26 16.53 16.07
N GLU A 54 -6.39 17.14 17.25
CA GLU A 54 -7.57 17.08 18.14
C GLU A 54 -8.01 15.67 18.55
N ARG A 55 -7.22 14.62 18.29
CA ARG A 55 -7.56 13.26 18.70
C ARG A 55 -7.12 13.01 20.14
N THR A 56 -8.03 12.51 20.96
CA THR A 56 -7.74 12.11 22.34
C THR A 56 -7.05 10.75 22.33
N ALA A 57 -5.88 10.64 22.95
CA ALA A 57 -5.15 9.38 23.02
C ALA A 57 -5.92 8.33 23.82
N VAL A 58 -5.88 7.06 23.40
CA VAL A 58 -6.41 5.94 24.17
C VAL A 58 -5.27 4.99 24.53
N GLY A 59 -5.09 4.76 25.83
CA GLY A 59 -4.10 3.82 26.35
C GLY A 59 -4.73 2.69 27.15
N TYR A 60 -3.97 1.64 27.45
CA TYR A 60 -4.40 0.58 28.36
C TYR A 60 -3.85 0.83 29.77
N ASP A 61 -4.74 0.96 30.76
CA ASP A 61 -4.39 1.09 32.18
C ASP A 61 -4.24 -0.30 32.80
N PRO A 62 -3.01 -0.77 33.13
CA PRO A 62 -2.80 -2.09 33.67
C PRO A 62 -3.30 -2.27 35.11
N ARG A 63 -3.48 -1.17 35.86
CA ARG A 63 -4.01 -1.22 37.23
C ARG A 63 -5.52 -1.43 37.20
N ARG A 64 -6.21 -0.71 36.32
CA ARG A 64 -7.67 -0.79 36.16
C ARG A 64 -8.12 -1.87 35.17
N LYS A 65 -7.19 -2.46 34.42
CA LYS A 65 -7.42 -3.47 33.37
C LYS A 65 -8.43 -3.01 32.32
N LYS A 66 -8.35 -1.73 31.91
CA LYS A 66 -9.28 -1.13 30.96
C LYS A 66 -8.58 -0.14 30.04
N PHE A 67 -9.16 0.09 28.87
CA PHE A 67 -8.75 1.19 28.01
C PHE A 67 -9.26 2.51 28.58
N VAL A 68 -8.42 3.55 28.54
CA VAL A 68 -8.71 4.87 29.08
C VAL A 68 -8.33 5.95 28.07
N GLU A 69 -9.20 6.95 27.94
CA GLU A 69 -8.89 8.19 27.23
C GLU A 69 -7.95 9.06 28.08
N VAL A 70 -7.00 9.70 27.43
CA VAL A 70 -6.03 10.62 28.03
C VAL A 70 -6.14 11.96 27.31
N LYS A 71 -6.78 12.92 27.98
CA LYS A 71 -6.97 14.28 27.46
C LYS A 71 -5.86 15.23 27.92
N GLU A 72 -5.28 14.95 29.08
CA GLU A 72 -4.24 15.76 29.70
C GLU A 72 -3.21 14.88 30.41
N TYR A 73 -1.98 15.38 30.53
CA TYR A 73 -0.91 14.77 31.32
C TYR A 73 -0.13 15.88 32.03
N HIS A 74 0.05 15.76 33.35
CA HIS A 74 0.63 16.81 34.22
C HIS A 74 -0.03 18.19 34.07
N GLY A 75 -1.34 18.22 33.83
CA GLY A 75 -2.13 19.46 33.69
C GLY A 75 -2.10 20.10 32.30
N GLU A 76 -1.37 19.51 31.35
CA GLU A 76 -1.29 20.00 29.97
C GLU A 76 -2.05 19.10 29.00
N PRO A 77 -2.73 19.65 27.97
CA PRO A 77 -3.41 18.86 26.95
C PRO A 77 -2.45 17.95 26.18
N VAL A 78 -2.89 16.73 25.91
CA VAL A 78 -2.16 15.77 25.07
C VAL A 78 -3.04 15.19 23.98
N PHE A 79 -2.40 14.76 22.91
CA PHE A 79 -3.05 14.28 21.70
C PHE A 79 -2.52 12.89 21.33
N ALA A 80 -3.35 12.13 20.62
CA ALA A 80 -2.96 10.83 20.08
C ALA A 80 -1.78 10.99 19.11
N ALA A 81 -0.86 10.03 19.16
CA ALA A 81 0.24 9.92 18.22
C ALA A 81 0.11 8.64 17.39
N ALA A 82 0.68 8.64 16.19
CA ALA A 82 0.73 7.47 15.31
C ALA A 82 2.04 7.41 14.54
N ALA A 83 2.34 6.24 13.98
CA ALA A 83 3.44 6.06 13.04
C ALA A 83 2.92 5.87 11.60
N PHE A 84 3.61 6.50 10.65
CA PHE A 84 3.57 6.12 9.25
C PHE A 84 4.78 5.25 8.95
N MET A 85 4.57 3.93 9.00
CA MET A 85 5.67 2.98 8.87
C MET A 85 6.30 3.06 7.48
N ALA A 86 7.63 2.86 7.44
CA ALA A 86 8.39 2.73 6.21
C ALA A 86 7.79 1.65 5.27
N PRO A 87 8.03 1.75 3.94
CA PRO A 87 7.60 0.73 2.99
C PRO A 87 8.04 -0.69 3.38
N ALA A 88 7.33 -1.71 2.88
CA ALA A 88 7.51 -3.14 3.22
C ALA A 88 6.94 -3.61 4.58
N TYR A 89 6.37 -2.70 5.38
CA TYR A 89 5.75 -3.03 6.67
C TYR A 89 4.23 -2.84 6.64
N LEU A 90 3.55 -3.78 7.28
CA LEU A 90 2.10 -3.85 7.36
C LEU A 90 1.61 -3.53 8.77
N GLN A 91 0.62 -2.65 8.87
CA GLN A 91 -0.02 -2.29 10.13
C GLN A 91 -0.88 -3.47 10.62
N VAL A 92 -0.65 -3.88 11.87
CA VAL A 92 -1.49 -4.88 12.55
C VAL A 92 -2.61 -4.19 13.31
N TYR A 93 -2.32 -3.02 13.91
CA TYR A 93 -3.32 -2.16 14.52
C TYR A 93 -3.08 -0.69 14.16
N ARG A 94 -4.17 0.06 14.07
CA ARG A 94 -4.12 1.52 13.98
C ARG A 94 -3.94 2.13 15.37
N SER A 95 -3.49 3.38 15.46
CA SER A 95 -3.44 4.11 16.72
C SER A 95 -4.84 4.20 17.33
N ALA A 96 -4.94 3.92 18.63
CA ALA A 96 -6.18 4.03 19.36
C ALA A 96 -6.41 5.48 19.79
N PHE A 97 -7.52 6.06 19.34
CA PHE A 97 -7.92 7.40 19.72
C PHE A 97 -9.44 7.52 19.85
N ALA A 98 -9.88 8.56 20.54
CA ALA A 98 -11.25 9.05 20.51
C ALA A 98 -11.30 10.41 19.82
N THR A 99 -12.38 10.66 19.08
CA THR A 99 -12.55 11.87 18.30
C THR A 99 -13.59 12.79 18.94
N PRO A 100 -13.18 13.94 19.50
CA PRO A 100 -14.13 14.92 20.01
C PRO A 100 -14.88 15.61 18.86
N PRO A 101 -16.08 16.17 19.11
CA PRO A 101 -16.80 16.95 18.12
C PRO A 101 -15.95 18.11 17.58
N GLY A 102 -15.96 18.28 16.26
CA GLY A 102 -15.22 19.36 15.57
C GLY A 102 -13.75 19.08 15.27
N ALA A 103 -13.23 17.90 15.62
CA ALA A 103 -11.90 17.50 15.22
C ALA A 103 -11.78 17.39 13.69
N PRO A 104 -10.68 17.86 13.06
CA PRO A 104 -10.55 17.85 11.61
C PRO A 104 -10.37 16.42 11.08
N ARG A 105 -10.68 16.22 9.80
CA ARG A 105 -10.37 14.99 9.09
C ARG A 105 -8.86 14.82 8.95
N LEU A 106 -8.36 13.62 9.21
CA LEU A 106 -6.94 13.29 9.08
C LEU A 106 -6.53 13.21 7.60
N SER A 107 -5.24 13.48 7.32
CA SER A 107 -4.68 13.43 5.97
C SER A 107 -4.59 11.99 5.41
N LEU A 108 -4.20 11.83 4.15
CA LEU A 108 -4.08 10.51 3.50
C LEU A 108 -2.77 9.79 3.86
N PHE A 109 -2.67 9.35 5.11
CA PHE A 109 -1.59 8.49 5.64
C PHE A 109 -2.16 7.30 6.40
N SER A 110 -1.35 6.28 6.63
CA SER A 110 -1.69 5.21 7.58
C SER A 110 -1.28 5.61 8.98
N TYR A 111 -2.13 5.35 9.97
CA TYR A 111 -1.94 5.76 11.36
C TYR A 111 -1.71 4.53 12.25
N THR A 112 -0.52 3.94 12.17
CA THR A 112 -0.19 2.72 12.94
C THR A 112 -0.01 3.04 14.42
N ALA A 113 -0.46 2.14 15.30
CA ALA A 113 -0.22 2.27 16.74
C ALA A 113 1.28 2.23 17.07
N VAL A 114 1.72 3.15 17.92
CA VAL A 114 3.11 3.32 18.33
C VAL A 114 3.22 3.42 19.85
N GLY A 115 4.30 2.90 20.41
CA GLY A 115 4.61 2.96 21.83
C GLY A 115 6.11 3.04 22.09
N TRP A 116 6.50 3.30 23.34
CA TRP A 116 7.90 3.47 23.73
C TRP A 116 8.34 2.35 24.67
N LYS A 117 9.49 1.72 24.41
CA LYS A 117 10.04 0.67 25.27
C LYS A 117 11.55 0.61 25.14
N ASN A 118 12.26 0.58 26.27
CA ASN A 118 13.71 0.36 26.32
C ASN A 118 14.52 1.31 25.40
N GLY A 119 14.17 2.60 25.37
CA GLY A 119 14.92 3.62 24.63
C GLY A 119 14.66 3.69 23.12
N GLN A 120 13.60 3.02 22.63
CA GLN A 120 13.19 3.10 21.23
C GLN A 120 11.67 2.97 21.06
N PHE A 121 11.19 3.43 19.90
CA PHE A 121 9.80 3.25 19.50
C PHE A 121 9.52 1.83 19.00
N TYR A 122 8.32 1.34 19.30
CA TYR A 122 7.75 0.11 18.79
C TYR A 122 6.44 0.41 18.08
N ALA A 123 6.18 -0.27 16.96
CA ALA A 123 4.94 -0.16 16.21
C ALA A 123 4.17 -1.49 16.21
N ALA A 124 2.86 -1.41 16.17
CA ALA A 124 1.98 -2.56 15.95
C ALA A 124 1.98 -2.96 14.47
N GLY A 125 3.00 -3.72 14.06
CA GLY A 125 3.26 -4.00 12.66
C GLY A 125 4.07 -5.25 12.39
N LYS A 126 4.17 -5.62 11.12
CA LYS A 126 4.95 -6.77 10.64
C LYS A 126 5.59 -6.44 9.30
N ARG A 127 6.86 -6.81 9.11
CA ARG A 127 7.48 -6.77 7.77
C ARG A 127 6.82 -7.83 6.89
N ILE A 128 6.21 -7.42 5.78
CA ILE A 128 5.52 -8.31 4.83
C ILE A 128 6.38 -8.62 3.60
N ASP A 129 7.32 -7.75 3.26
CA ASP A 129 8.23 -7.93 2.13
C ASP A 129 9.69 -7.88 2.62
N PRO A 130 10.49 -8.95 2.42
CA PRO A 130 11.89 -8.96 2.82
C PRO A 130 12.77 -8.09 1.90
N ASP A 131 12.28 -7.67 0.73
CA ASP A 131 13.04 -6.84 -0.19
C ASP A 131 13.33 -5.46 0.43
N MET A 132 14.60 -5.06 0.41
CA MET A 132 15.10 -3.83 1.01
C MET A 132 15.10 -2.63 0.04
N ARG A 133 14.58 -2.79 -1.18
CA ARG A 133 14.73 -1.80 -2.27
C ARG A 133 14.22 -0.40 -1.96
N GLN A 134 13.29 -0.24 -1.02
CA GLN A 134 12.78 1.06 -0.60
C GLN A 134 13.11 1.36 0.87
N ASP A 135 13.93 0.53 1.53
CA ASP A 135 14.41 0.81 2.88
C ASP A 135 15.33 2.03 2.83
N LEU A 136 15.07 3.02 3.69
CA LEU A 136 15.79 4.30 3.67
C LEU A 136 17.30 4.14 3.87
N SER A 137 17.72 3.13 4.64
CA SER A 137 19.13 2.79 4.89
C SER A 137 19.92 2.44 3.62
N THR A 138 19.23 2.13 2.51
CA THR A 138 19.85 1.78 1.23
C THR A 138 20.11 2.98 0.32
N PHE A 139 19.71 4.19 0.74
CA PHE A 139 19.86 5.41 -0.04
C PHE A 139 20.94 6.32 0.54
N ASN A 140 21.99 6.56 -0.26
CA ASN A 140 22.86 7.71 -0.04
C ASN A 140 22.20 8.93 -0.72
N LEU A 141 21.62 9.84 0.08
CA LEU A 141 20.84 10.96 -0.44
C LEU A 141 21.67 11.95 -1.28
N ASN A 142 22.96 12.12 -0.96
CA ASN A 142 23.86 12.97 -1.75
C ASN A 142 24.10 12.36 -3.14
N LEU A 143 24.30 11.04 -3.20
CA LEU A 143 24.45 10.32 -4.47
C LEU A 143 23.16 10.38 -5.29
N VAL A 144 22.00 10.18 -4.65
CA VAL A 144 20.68 10.31 -5.31
C VAL A 144 20.56 11.68 -5.96
N GLU A 145 20.89 12.76 -5.24
CA GLU A 145 20.82 14.11 -5.79
C GLU A 145 21.78 14.31 -6.97
N GLN A 146 23.00 13.81 -6.87
CA GLN A 146 24.00 13.90 -7.93
C GLN A 146 23.55 13.18 -9.22
N GLU A 147 23.05 11.94 -9.10
CA GLU A 147 22.57 11.17 -10.25
C GLU A 147 21.28 11.75 -10.84
N ALA A 148 20.37 12.22 -10.00
CA ALA A 148 19.15 12.89 -10.43
C ALA A 148 19.46 14.11 -11.32
N ARG A 149 20.44 14.93 -10.93
CA ARG A 149 20.92 16.06 -11.76
C ARG A 149 21.60 15.60 -13.05
N ARG A 150 22.25 14.43 -13.08
CA ARG A 150 22.81 13.86 -14.32
C ARG A 150 21.71 13.42 -15.28
N ILE A 151 20.63 12.81 -14.78
CA ILE A 151 19.48 12.42 -15.60
C ILE A 151 18.86 13.64 -16.28
N LEU A 152 18.64 14.75 -15.56
CA LEU A 152 18.13 16.00 -16.16
C LEU A 152 19.03 16.54 -17.28
N ARG A 153 20.35 16.37 -17.19
CA ARG A 153 21.29 16.76 -18.25
C ARG A 153 21.30 15.77 -19.42
N ARG A 154 21.08 14.49 -19.15
CA ARG A 154 21.06 13.43 -20.16
C ARG A 154 19.80 13.48 -21.01
N TYR A 155 18.66 13.87 -20.43
CA TYR A 155 17.36 13.90 -21.09
C TYR A 155 16.71 15.30 -21.01
N PRO A 156 17.36 16.36 -21.53
CA PRO A 156 16.96 17.74 -21.27
C PRO A 156 15.61 18.15 -21.89
N GLN A 157 15.09 17.37 -22.84
CA GLN A 157 13.81 17.63 -23.53
C GLN A 157 12.70 16.65 -23.12
N ASN A 158 13.00 15.68 -22.25
CA ASN A 158 12.05 14.64 -21.87
C ASN A 158 11.26 15.07 -20.62
N ARG A 159 10.00 15.44 -20.82
CA ARG A 159 9.14 15.98 -19.75
C ARG A 159 8.87 14.95 -18.66
N LEU A 160 8.85 13.66 -19.03
CA LEU A 160 8.62 12.58 -18.09
C LEU A 160 9.80 12.42 -17.13
N THR A 161 11.04 12.43 -17.63
CA THR A 161 12.22 12.42 -16.76
C THR A 161 12.33 13.68 -15.90
N ASP A 162 11.96 14.85 -16.44
CA ASP A 162 11.92 16.10 -15.66
C ASP A 162 10.93 15.99 -14.49
N HIS A 163 9.71 15.47 -14.74
CA HIS A 163 8.73 15.20 -13.71
C HIS A 163 9.25 14.22 -12.65
N LEU A 164 9.81 13.07 -13.07
CA LEU A 164 10.34 12.06 -12.16
C LEU A 164 11.44 12.62 -11.24
N ILE A 165 12.31 13.48 -11.77
CA ILE A 165 13.38 14.06 -10.96
C ILE A 165 12.89 15.22 -10.09
N ARG A 166 12.27 16.24 -10.68
CA ARG A 166 11.92 17.46 -9.94
C ARG A 166 10.80 17.22 -8.94
N ASN A 167 9.77 16.50 -9.36
CA ASN A 167 8.61 16.23 -8.52
C ASN A 167 8.86 15.01 -7.63
N CYS A 168 9.15 13.86 -8.23
CA CYS A 168 9.19 12.62 -7.46
C CYS A 168 10.47 12.47 -6.62
N VAL A 169 11.67 12.79 -7.13
CA VAL A 169 12.91 12.71 -6.33
C VAL A 169 13.05 13.88 -5.36
N PHE A 170 13.03 15.12 -5.84
CA PHE A 170 13.38 16.29 -5.01
C PHE A 170 12.23 16.76 -4.11
N ARG A 171 10.99 16.80 -4.60
CA ARG A 171 9.85 17.29 -3.80
C ARG A 171 9.26 16.21 -2.90
N TYR A 172 8.99 15.02 -3.43
CA TYR A 172 8.31 13.96 -2.67
C TYR A 172 9.24 12.94 -2.02
N GLY A 173 10.50 12.86 -2.43
CA GLY A 173 11.40 11.81 -1.93
C GLY A 173 10.95 10.38 -2.28
N CYS A 174 10.22 10.20 -3.37
CA CYS A 174 9.64 8.93 -3.81
C CYS A 174 10.73 7.85 -3.95
N PRO A 175 10.68 6.74 -3.18
CA PRO A 175 11.71 5.71 -3.23
C PRO A 175 11.89 5.06 -4.61
N ALA A 176 10.81 4.87 -5.38
CA ALA A 176 10.90 4.34 -6.74
C ALA A 176 11.64 5.30 -7.69
N ALA A 177 11.37 6.60 -7.60
CA ALA A 177 12.08 7.60 -8.41
C ALA A 177 13.56 7.72 -8.00
N ARG A 178 13.86 7.59 -6.70
CA ARG A 178 15.25 7.54 -6.21
C ARG A 178 16.00 6.31 -6.73
N ASN A 179 15.31 5.16 -6.84
CA ASN A 179 15.90 3.95 -7.42
C ASN A 179 16.17 4.08 -8.92
N PHE A 180 15.26 4.72 -9.67
CA PHE A 180 15.53 5.12 -11.05
C PHE A 180 16.75 6.04 -11.14
N ALA A 181 16.85 7.05 -10.27
CA ALA A 181 18.01 7.94 -10.23
C ALA A 181 19.33 7.17 -10.02
N LEU A 182 19.31 6.15 -9.16
CA LEU A 182 20.45 5.29 -8.90
C LEU A 182 20.64 4.15 -9.93
N GLY A 183 19.83 4.09 -10.99
CA GLY A 183 19.92 3.08 -12.04
C GLY A 183 19.69 1.65 -11.55
N ARG A 184 18.81 1.45 -10.56
CA ARG A 184 18.54 0.12 -9.96
C ARG A 184 17.06 -0.19 -9.83
N TRP A 185 16.72 -1.48 -9.88
CA TRP A 185 15.41 -2.04 -9.54
C TRP A 185 14.23 -1.44 -10.34
N GLU A 186 13.23 -0.89 -9.65
CA GLU A 186 12.00 -0.39 -10.25
C GLU A 186 12.13 1.06 -10.70
N CYS A 187 11.77 1.31 -11.96
CA CYS A 187 11.66 2.62 -12.57
C CYS A 187 10.19 2.99 -12.81
N PRO A 188 9.67 4.07 -12.19
CA PRO A 188 8.28 4.50 -12.36
C PRO A 188 8.06 5.22 -13.70
N ILE A 189 6.89 5.02 -14.32
CA ILE A 189 6.48 5.64 -15.58
C ILE A 189 5.04 6.18 -15.43
N PRO A 190 4.84 7.42 -14.95
CA PRO A 190 3.51 8.04 -14.95
C PRO A 190 3.07 8.42 -16.36
N THR A 191 1.81 8.17 -16.70
CA THR A 191 1.28 8.29 -18.07
C THR A 191 -0.06 9.00 -18.21
N SER A 192 -0.91 9.02 -17.18
CA SER A 192 -2.29 9.47 -17.33
C SER A 192 -2.64 10.63 -16.40
N PRO A 193 -3.01 11.81 -16.95
CA PRO A 193 -3.55 12.91 -16.14
C PRO A 193 -5.04 12.70 -15.77
N GLY A 194 -5.72 11.71 -16.39
CA GLY A 194 -7.13 11.43 -16.15
C GLY A 194 -7.33 10.18 -15.30
N CYS A 195 -8.46 10.10 -14.60
CA CYS A 195 -8.91 8.89 -13.92
C CYS A 195 -10.40 8.65 -14.19
N ASN A 196 -10.81 7.39 -14.22
CA ASN A 196 -12.21 6.97 -14.32
C ASN A 196 -12.76 6.42 -13.00
N ALA A 197 -12.09 6.69 -11.89
CA ALA A 197 -12.56 6.39 -10.53
C ALA A 197 -12.56 7.68 -9.70
N ALA A 198 -13.48 7.79 -8.75
CA ALA A 198 -13.58 8.92 -7.83
C ALA A 198 -13.31 8.45 -6.41
N CYS A 199 -12.16 7.79 -6.21
CA CYS A 199 -11.85 7.11 -4.96
C CYS A 199 -11.96 8.07 -3.76
N VAL A 200 -12.58 7.62 -2.67
CA VAL A 200 -12.73 8.38 -1.43
C VAL A 200 -11.37 8.97 -0.99
N GLY A 201 -10.37 8.11 -0.80
CA GLY A 201 -9.01 8.50 -0.40
C GLY A 201 -8.01 8.64 -1.56
N CYS A 202 -8.40 9.18 -2.71
CA CYS A 202 -7.47 9.34 -3.84
C CYS A 202 -6.29 10.25 -3.47
N ILE A 203 -5.06 9.70 -3.54
CA ILE A 203 -3.83 10.42 -3.14
C ILE A 203 -3.39 11.48 -4.15
N SER A 204 -3.89 11.43 -5.39
CA SER A 204 -3.50 12.36 -6.47
C SER A 204 -4.54 13.41 -6.82
N GLU A 205 -5.77 13.27 -6.32
CA GLU A 205 -6.83 14.25 -6.52
C GLU A 205 -7.84 14.16 -5.37
N GLN A 206 -8.08 15.27 -4.69
CA GLN A 206 -9.08 15.39 -3.63
C GLN A 206 -9.98 16.60 -3.92
N PRO A 207 -11.33 16.44 -3.90
CA PRO A 207 -12.24 17.56 -3.97
C PRO A 207 -12.01 18.51 -2.79
N ALA A 208 -12.12 19.83 -3.01
CA ALA A 208 -11.86 20.83 -1.96
C ALA A 208 -12.80 20.66 -0.76
N GLU A 209 -14.01 20.14 -1.01
CA GLU A 209 -15.07 19.89 -0.03
C GLU A 209 -14.69 18.81 0.98
N THR A 210 -13.71 17.94 0.69
CA THR A 210 -13.26 16.93 1.65
C THR A 210 -12.41 17.53 2.77
N GLY A 211 -11.87 18.74 2.58
CA GLY A 211 -10.94 19.39 3.52
C GLY A 211 -9.58 18.70 3.61
N VAL A 212 -9.32 17.66 2.80
CA VAL A 212 -8.08 16.88 2.79
C VAL A 212 -7.30 17.19 1.51
N ARG A 213 -6.00 17.40 1.64
CA ARG A 213 -5.12 17.61 0.48
C ARG A 213 -4.61 16.29 -0.07
N SER A 214 -4.48 16.23 -1.39
CA SER A 214 -3.72 15.18 -2.08
C SER A 214 -2.27 15.18 -1.59
N THR A 215 -1.70 13.98 -1.41
CA THR A 215 -0.30 13.82 -0.97
C THR A 215 0.67 13.79 -2.15
N GLN A 216 0.18 13.54 -3.37
CA GLN A 216 0.99 13.49 -4.59
C GLN A 216 0.24 14.11 -5.78
N ASP A 217 0.52 15.35 -6.13
CA ASP A 217 -0.16 16.03 -7.24
C ASP A 217 -0.07 15.25 -8.55
N ARG A 218 -1.22 15.17 -9.25
CA ARG A 218 -1.32 14.48 -10.53
C ARG A 218 -0.49 15.18 -11.62
N LEU A 219 0.21 14.40 -12.44
CA LEU A 219 0.83 14.91 -13.66
C LEU A 219 -0.23 15.51 -14.58
N ASN A 220 0.13 16.58 -15.28
CA ASN A 220 -0.78 17.42 -16.06
C ASN A 220 -0.62 17.25 -17.57
N PHE A 221 0.13 16.25 -18.03
CA PHE A 221 0.36 15.94 -19.44
C PHE A 221 0.35 14.43 -19.66
N MET A 222 0.11 14.00 -20.91
CA MET A 222 0.33 12.62 -21.32
C MET A 222 1.70 12.56 -22.04
N PRO A 223 2.65 11.70 -21.60
CA PRO A 223 3.93 11.56 -22.27
C PRO A 223 3.75 10.88 -23.64
N SER A 224 4.70 11.09 -24.55
CA SER A 224 4.75 10.33 -25.80
C SER A 224 5.39 8.95 -25.62
N GLY A 225 5.22 8.07 -26.62
CA GLY A 225 5.90 6.78 -26.64
C GLY A 225 7.42 6.93 -26.67
N GLU A 226 7.94 7.92 -27.39
CA GLU A 226 9.37 8.23 -27.45
C GLU A 226 9.91 8.66 -26.09
N GLU A 227 9.20 9.55 -25.38
CA GLU A 227 9.60 9.99 -24.03
C GLU A 227 9.70 8.80 -23.06
N ILE A 228 8.81 7.83 -23.17
CA ILE A 228 8.84 6.61 -22.35
C ILE A 228 10.03 5.71 -22.71
N VAL A 229 10.18 5.39 -24.00
CA VAL A 229 11.20 4.46 -24.50
C VAL A 229 12.62 4.96 -24.22
N GLU A 230 12.83 6.27 -24.30
CA GLU A 230 14.15 6.93 -24.20
C GLU A 230 14.93 6.58 -22.92
N PHE A 231 14.25 6.49 -21.77
CA PHE A 231 14.87 6.08 -20.50
C PHE A 231 14.50 4.66 -20.07
N ALA A 232 13.34 4.13 -20.48
CA ALA A 232 12.90 2.80 -20.08
C ALA A 232 13.80 1.69 -20.65
N VAL A 233 14.20 1.79 -21.93
CA VAL A 233 15.07 0.77 -22.56
C VAL A 233 16.45 0.72 -21.88
N PRO A 234 17.20 1.83 -21.76
CA PRO A 234 18.47 1.82 -21.03
C PRO A 234 18.34 1.33 -19.59
N HIS A 235 17.24 1.65 -18.89
CA HIS A 235 17.02 1.14 -17.53
C HIS A 235 16.89 -0.38 -17.51
N LEU A 236 16.05 -0.97 -18.36
CA LEU A 236 15.85 -2.42 -18.44
C LEU A 236 17.12 -3.19 -18.82
N GLU A 237 17.97 -2.59 -19.66
CA GLU A 237 19.23 -3.17 -20.11
C GLU A 237 20.32 -3.14 -19.03
N ASN A 238 20.29 -2.18 -18.10
CA ASN A 238 21.42 -1.94 -17.20
C ASN A 238 21.10 -2.17 -15.72
N ALA A 239 19.87 -1.92 -15.28
CA ALA A 239 19.52 -2.05 -13.88
C ALA A 239 19.51 -3.51 -13.42
N PRO A 240 20.02 -3.82 -12.22
CA PRO A 240 19.81 -5.13 -11.60
C PRO A 240 18.33 -5.31 -11.23
N ARG A 241 17.81 -6.54 -11.39
CA ARG A 241 16.41 -6.89 -11.09
C ARG A 241 15.43 -5.86 -11.66
N ALA A 242 15.63 -5.50 -12.95
CA ALA A 242 15.00 -4.35 -13.57
C ALA A 242 13.48 -4.53 -13.74
N VAL A 243 12.75 -3.50 -13.30
CA VAL A 243 11.31 -3.36 -13.54
C VAL A 243 11.05 -1.95 -14.06
N VAL A 244 10.20 -1.81 -15.06
CA VAL A 244 9.56 -0.53 -15.40
C VAL A 244 8.08 -0.65 -15.11
N SER A 245 7.50 0.36 -14.45
CA SER A 245 6.13 0.31 -13.97
C SER A 245 5.31 1.50 -14.46
N PHE A 246 4.33 1.24 -15.31
CA PHE A 246 3.23 2.18 -15.56
C PHE A 246 2.33 2.25 -14.31
N GLY A 247 1.67 3.39 -14.06
CA GLY A 247 0.77 3.54 -12.91
C GLY A 247 1.49 3.98 -11.63
N GLN A 248 1.41 5.24 -11.25
CA GLN A 248 2.13 5.83 -10.12
C GLN A 248 1.23 6.66 -9.22
N GLY A 249 1.67 6.95 -8.00
CA GLY A 249 0.88 7.75 -7.05
C GLY A 249 0.66 9.20 -7.48
N CYS A 250 1.43 9.70 -8.45
CA CYS A 250 1.32 11.04 -9.04
C CYS A 250 0.57 11.05 -10.39
N GLU A 251 -0.24 10.03 -10.69
CA GLU A 251 -1.07 10.01 -11.91
C GLU A 251 -2.53 9.57 -11.59
N GLY A 252 -3.38 9.54 -12.61
CA GLY A 252 -4.72 8.95 -12.55
C GLY A 252 -4.72 7.47 -12.93
N GLU A 253 -5.61 7.06 -13.85
CA GLU A 253 -5.70 5.68 -14.32
C GLU A 253 -4.91 5.48 -15.62
N PRO A 254 -3.81 4.69 -15.64
CA PRO A 254 -2.99 4.48 -16.82
C PRO A 254 -3.68 3.74 -17.98
N LEU A 255 -4.71 2.92 -17.73
CA LEU A 255 -5.48 2.29 -18.83
C LEU A 255 -6.21 3.31 -19.73
N LEU A 256 -6.34 4.57 -19.30
CA LEU A 256 -6.81 5.65 -20.17
C LEU A 256 -5.75 6.09 -21.19
N ALA A 257 -4.47 5.89 -20.91
CA ALA A 257 -3.34 6.08 -21.82
C ALA A 257 -2.98 4.80 -22.61
N GLY A 258 -3.90 3.82 -22.67
CA GLY A 258 -3.68 2.50 -23.29
C GLY A 258 -2.99 2.49 -24.66
N PRO A 259 -3.39 3.33 -25.64
CA PRO A 259 -2.72 3.38 -26.94
C PRO A 259 -1.24 3.77 -26.86
N VAL A 260 -0.88 4.76 -26.03
CA VAL A 260 0.51 5.20 -25.84
C VAL A 260 1.32 4.10 -25.14
N ILE A 261 0.75 3.51 -24.07
CA ILE A 261 1.39 2.41 -23.35
C ILE A 261 1.64 1.23 -24.29
N LYS A 262 0.66 0.85 -25.11
CA LYS A 262 0.77 -0.25 -26.08
C LYS A 262 1.95 -0.07 -27.03
N GLU A 263 2.07 1.10 -27.65
CA GLU A 263 3.18 1.37 -28.59
C GLU A 263 4.52 1.45 -27.87
N ALA A 264 4.58 2.04 -26.68
CA ALA A 264 5.80 2.04 -25.86
C ALA A 264 6.25 0.62 -25.50
N ILE A 265 5.33 -0.27 -25.10
CA ILE A 265 5.64 -1.68 -24.80
C ILE A 265 6.21 -2.39 -26.02
N LYS A 266 5.56 -2.26 -27.19
CA LYS A 266 6.04 -2.88 -28.43
C LYS A 266 7.45 -2.40 -28.78
N GLU A 267 7.70 -1.11 -28.70
CA GLU A 267 9.01 -0.54 -29.02
C GLU A 267 10.09 -0.95 -28.00
N ILE A 268 9.76 -0.98 -26.70
CA ILE A 268 10.66 -1.51 -25.67
C ILE A 268 11.01 -2.97 -26.00
N ARG A 269 10.00 -3.82 -26.25
CA ARG A 269 10.20 -5.25 -26.52
C ARG A 269 10.88 -5.54 -27.85
N ARG A 270 10.80 -4.63 -28.82
CA ARG A 270 11.60 -4.68 -30.05
C ARG A 270 13.10 -4.47 -29.79
N ARG A 271 13.45 -3.67 -28.77
CA ARG A 271 14.83 -3.30 -28.45
C ARG A 271 15.45 -4.19 -27.37
N THR A 272 14.66 -4.68 -26.41
CA THR A 272 15.15 -5.52 -25.32
C THR A 272 14.07 -6.45 -24.76
N ASP A 273 14.46 -7.70 -24.49
CA ASP A 273 13.68 -8.70 -23.77
C ASP A 273 13.93 -8.66 -22.24
N ARG A 274 14.91 -7.86 -21.79
CA ARG A 274 15.30 -7.79 -20.39
C ARG A 274 14.26 -7.11 -19.51
N GLY A 275 14.28 -7.52 -18.24
CA GLY A 275 13.45 -6.99 -17.16
C GLY A 275 11.95 -7.23 -17.33
N ILE A 276 11.17 -6.62 -16.44
CA ILE A 276 9.71 -6.73 -16.36
C ILE A 276 9.07 -5.40 -16.75
N ILE A 277 8.04 -5.44 -17.58
CA ILE A 277 7.11 -4.34 -17.78
C ILE A 277 5.85 -4.61 -16.95
N ASN A 278 5.62 -3.75 -15.96
CA ASN A 278 4.50 -3.83 -15.03
C ASN A 278 3.52 -2.66 -15.26
N LEU A 279 2.24 -2.89 -14.96
CA LEU A 279 1.20 -1.88 -14.95
C LEU A 279 0.44 -1.92 -13.61
N ASN A 280 0.56 -0.84 -12.82
CA ASN A 280 -0.30 -0.62 -11.67
C ASN A 280 -1.61 0.05 -12.14
N THR A 281 -2.77 -0.47 -11.79
CA THR A 281 -4.05 -0.01 -12.38
C THR A 281 -5.24 -0.25 -11.43
N ASN A 282 -6.35 0.45 -11.65
CA ASN A 282 -7.67 0.09 -11.11
C ASN A 282 -8.35 -1.06 -11.89
N ALA A 283 -7.75 -1.51 -13.00
CA ALA A 283 -8.19 -2.61 -13.85
C ALA A 283 -9.57 -2.42 -14.50
N SER A 284 -9.97 -1.17 -14.71
CA SER A 284 -11.28 -0.80 -15.24
C SER A 284 -11.54 -1.12 -16.73
N ARG A 285 -10.53 -1.57 -17.50
CA ARG A 285 -10.65 -1.76 -18.96
C ARG A 285 -10.04 -3.10 -19.43
N PRO A 286 -10.78 -4.23 -19.33
CA PRO A 286 -10.27 -5.55 -19.71
C PRO A 286 -9.78 -5.64 -21.15
N ALA A 287 -10.48 -5.02 -22.10
CA ALA A 287 -10.08 -5.01 -23.51
C ALA A 287 -8.74 -4.30 -23.73
N VAL A 288 -8.45 -3.24 -22.96
CA VAL A 288 -7.15 -2.55 -23.03
C VAL A 288 -6.07 -3.44 -22.42
N VAL A 289 -6.33 -4.07 -21.28
CA VAL A 289 -5.41 -5.03 -20.65
C VAL A 289 -5.04 -6.15 -21.63
N GLU A 290 -6.01 -6.70 -22.35
CA GLU A 290 -5.75 -7.73 -23.35
C GLU A 290 -4.84 -7.24 -24.49
N GLU A 291 -5.06 -6.04 -25.00
CA GLU A 291 -4.20 -5.45 -26.01
C GLU A 291 -2.77 -5.18 -25.50
N LEU A 292 -2.61 -4.83 -24.22
CA LEU A 292 -1.29 -4.68 -23.60
C LEU A 292 -0.60 -6.03 -23.40
N CYS A 293 -1.33 -7.09 -23.04
CA CYS A 293 -0.80 -8.47 -22.99
C CYS A 293 -0.25 -8.91 -24.35
N LYS A 294 -1.01 -8.66 -25.44
CA LYS A 294 -0.58 -8.95 -26.82
C LYS A 294 0.66 -8.15 -27.22
N ALA A 295 0.80 -6.92 -26.72
CA ALA A 295 1.96 -6.07 -26.97
C ALA A 295 3.24 -6.52 -26.24
N GLY A 296 3.11 -7.31 -25.16
CA GLY A 296 4.24 -7.81 -24.39
C GLY A 296 4.30 -7.34 -22.93
N LEU A 297 3.18 -6.88 -22.37
CA LEU A 297 3.06 -6.62 -20.93
C LEU A 297 3.32 -7.91 -20.13
N ASP A 298 4.15 -7.84 -19.08
CA ASP A 298 4.51 -9.02 -18.28
C ASP A 298 3.63 -9.18 -17.03
N SER A 299 3.22 -8.05 -16.44
CA SER A 299 2.54 -8.07 -15.14
C SER A 299 1.61 -6.89 -14.93
N ILE A 300 0.60 -7.09 -14.07
CA ILE A 300 -0.22 -6.03 -13.51
C ILE A 300 -0.27 -6.10 -12.00
N ARG A 301 -0.56 -4.95 -11.40
CA ARG A 301 -0.97 -4.79 -10.01
C ARG A 301 -2.30 -4.05 -9.95
N VAL A 302 -3.35 -4.75 -9.55
CA VAL A 302 -4.71 -4.20 -9.46
C VAL A 302 -4.97 -3.69 -8.06
N SER A 303 -5.28 -2.41 -7.90
CA SER A 303 -5.58 -1.84 -6.58
C SER A 303 -6.99 -2.19 -6.14
N LEU A 304 -7.13 -2.63 -4.88
CA LEU A 304 -8.38 -3.14 -4.33
C LEU A 304 -8.45 -2.89 -2.82
N ASN A 305 -9.53 -2.25 -2.34
CA ASN A 305 -9.76 -2.07 -0.90
C ASN A 305 -10.58 -3.21 -0.30
N SER A 306 -11.37 -3.90 -1.13
CA SER A 306 -12.20 -5.03 -0.74
C SER A 306 -12.48 -5.93 -1.94
N ALA A 307 -12.52 -7.24 -1.71
CA ALA A 307 -12.97 -8.26 -2.65
C ALA A 307 -14.50 -8.39 -2.67
N GLN A 308 -15.21 -7.67 -1.81
CA GLN A 308 -16.66 -7.56 -1.85
C GLN A 308 -17.07 -6.35 -2.70
N LYS A 309 -17.89 -6.61 -3.71
CA LYS A 309 -18.35 -5.60 -4.69
C LYS A 309 -18.87 -4.32 -4.03
N GLY A 310 -19.75 -4.43 -3.03
CA GLY A 310 -20.35 -3.26 -2.37
C GLY A 310 -19.32 -2.32 -1.74
N TYR A 311 -18.38 -2.86 -0.97
CA TYR A 311 -17.32 -2.07 -0.33
C TYR A 311 -16.27 -1.56 -1.32
N TYR A 312 -16.04 -2.30 -2.42
CA TYR A 312 -15.22 -1.82 -3.52
C TYR A 312 -15.85 -0.59 -4.20
N GLU A 313 -17.12 -0.67 -4.58
CA GLU A 313 -17.83 0.40 -5.28
C GLU A 313 -18.03 1.63 -4.39
N ALA A 314 -18.27 1.45 -3.09
CA ALA A 314 -18.33 2.53 -2.11
C ALA A 314 -17.02 3.33 -2.03
N TYR A 315 -15.87 2.64 -2.05
CA TYR A 315 -14.56 3.29 -1.97
C TYR A 315 -14.10 3.87 -3.31
N TYR A 316 -14.08 3.07 -4.38
CA TYR A 316 -13.51 3.48 -5.68
C TYR A 316 -14.45 4.41 -6.46
N ARG A 317 -15.76 4.32 -6.21
CA ARG A 317 -16.79 5.11 -6.90
C ARG A 317 -16.56 5.11 -8.42
N PRO A 318 -16.63 3.92 -9.06
CA PRO A 318 -16.22 3.74 -10.43
C PRO A 318 -17.10 4.56 -11.38
N ARG A 319 -16.51 5.11 -12.45
CA ARG A 319 -17.20 5.86 -13.50
C ARG A 319 -17.06 5.10 -14.81
N HIS A 320 -18.17 4.55 -15.30
CA HIS A 320 -18.23 3.77 -16.55
C HIS A 320 -17.46 2.44 -16.53
N TYR A 321 -17.33 1.82 -15.35
CA TYR A 321 -16.87 0.43 -15.18
C TYR A 321 -17.45 -0.15 -13.87
N GLY A 322 -17.39 -1.46 -13.68
CA GLY A 322 -17.84 -2.15 -12.48
C GLY A 322 -16.77 -3.05 -11.86
N PHE A 323 -17.07 -3.64 -10.70
CA PHE A 323 -16.18 -4.63 -10.06
C PHE A 323 -15.92 -5.84 -10.97
N GLU A 324 -16.89 -6.23 -11.78
CA GLU A 324 -16.77 -7.33 -12.73
C GLU A 324 -15.68 -7.09 -13.78
N ASP A 325 -15.47 -5.83 -14.22
CA ASP A 325 -14.39 -5.47 -15.13
C ASP A 325 -13.02 -5.63 -14.46
N VAL A 326 -12.92 -5.32 -13.17
CA VAL A 326 -11.69 -5.51 -12.37
C VAL A 326 -11.31 -6.98 -12.35
N VAL A 327 -12.28 -7.86 -12.06
CA VAL A 327 -12.09 -9.31 -12.03
C VAL A 327 -11.75 -9.83 -13.44
N GLU A 328 -12.44 -9.36 -14.48
CA GLU A 328 -12.16 -9.80 -15.85
C GLU A 328 -10.77 -9.37 -16.33
N SER A 329 -10.29 -8.17 -15.98
CA SER A 329 -8.92 -7.76 -16.27
C SER A 329 -7.88 -8.68 -15.63
N LEU A 330 -8.11 -9.15 -14.41
CA LEU A 330 -7.25 -10.16 -13.79
C LEU A 330 -7.35 -11.50 -14.54
N ARG A 331 -8.55 -11.96 -14.92
CA ARG A 331 -8.72 -13.18 -15.73
C ARG A 331 -7.99 -13.09 -17.06
N VAL A 332 -8.07 -11.95 -17.76
CA VAL A 332 -7.34 -11.68 -19.00
C VAL A 332 -5.84 -11.92 -18.80
N MET A 333 -5.23 -11.34 -17.78
CA MET A 333 -3.80 -11.54 -17.51
C MET A 333 -3.45 -13.01 -17.35
N ARG A 334 -4.27 -13.77 -16.62
CA ARG A 334 -4.05 -15.19 -16.38
C ARG A 334 -4.26 -16.02 -17.65
N ARG A 335 -5.21 -15.69 -18.53
CA ARG A 335 -5.37 -16.31 -19.87
C ARG A 335 -4.11 -16.20 -20.71
N TYR A 336 -3.38 -15.08 -20.62
CA TYR A 336 -2.11 -14.87 -21.31
C TYR A 336 -0.89 -15.37 -20.53
N ASN A 337 -1.10 -16.13 -19.44
CA ASN A 337 -0.05 -16.62 -18.54
C ASN A 337 0.86 -15.50 -18.00
N ARG A 338 0.31 -14.30 -17.79
CA ARG A 338 1.01 -13.13 -17.25
C ARG A 338 0.81 -13.01 -15.75
N TRP A 339 1.71 -12.29 -15.08
CA TRP A 339 1.68 -12.15 -13.63
C TRP A 339 0.57 -11.18 -13.19
N ALA A 340 -0.34 -11.63 -12.34
CA ALA A 340 -1.40 -10.82 -11.79
C ALA A 340 -1.23 -10.68 -10.27
N SER A 341 -1.07 -9.45 -9.82
CA SER A 341 -1.04 -9.10 -8.40
C SER A 341 -2.28 -8.28 -8.03
N ILE A 342 -2.73 -8.41 -6.79
CA ILE A 342 -3.63 -7.42 -6.18
C ILE A 342 -2.86 -6.58 -5.17
N ASN A 343 -3.00 -5.26 -5.26
CA ASN A 343 -2.59 -4.29 -4.25
C ASN A 343 -3.75 -4.11 -3.28
N TYR A 344 -3.73 -4.90 -2.22
CA TYR A 344 -4.86 -5.02 -1.31
C TYR A 344 -4.69 -4.08 -0.11
N PHE A 345 -5.61 -3.13 0.06
CA PHE A 345 -5.52 -2.13 1.11
C PHE A 345 -5.94 -2.69 2.45
N VAL A 346 -4.99 -2.73 3.37
CA VAL A 346 -5.15 -3.35 4.68
C VAL A 346 -5.68 -2.34 5.69
N PHE A 347 -6.83 -2.69 6.25
CA PHE A 347 -7.50 -1.99 7.32
C PHE A 347 -7.83 -2.98 8.46
N PRO A 348 -7.07 -2.96 9.58
CA PRO A 348 -7.30 -3.86 10.71
C PRO A 348 -8.76 -3.84 11.20
N GLY A 349 -9.33 -5.04 11.32
CA GLY A 349 -10.71 -5.35 11.69
C GLY A 349 -11.67 -5.48 10.50
N PHE A 350 -11.32 -4.96 9.32
CA PHE A 350 -12.11 -5.12 8.10
C PHE A 350 -11.48 -6.14 7.16
N THR A 351 -10.21 -5.97 6.81
CA THR A 351 -9.46 -6.87 5.92
C THR A 351 -9.41 -8.31 6.44
N ASP A 352 -9.31 -8.46 7.76
CA ASP A 352 -9.29 -9.73 8.48
C ASP A 352 -10.66 -10.15 9.02
N HIS A 353 -11.75 -9.50 8.59
CA HIS A 353 -13.11 -9.93 8.90
C HIS A 353 -13.46 -11.21 8.12
N PRO A 354 -14.09 -12.24 8.72
CA PRO A 354 -14.34 -13.51 8.06
C PRO A 354 -15.04 -13.43 6.70
N GLU A 355 -15.98 -12.50 6.53
CA GLU A 355 -16.68 -12.28 5.26
C GLU A 355 -15.77 -11.70 4.17
N GLU A 356 -14.92 -10.73 4.52
CA GLU A 356 -13.95 -10.15 3.60
C GLU A 356 -12.88 -11.18 3.22
N VAL A 357 -12.41 -11.96 4.19
CA VAL A 357 -11.49 -13.09 3.94
C VAL A 357 -12.14 -14.10 3.00
N SER A 358 -13.41 -14.46 3.21
CA SER A 358 -14.13 -15.40 2.33
C SER A 358 -14.28 -14.87 0.89
N ALA A 359 -14.58 -13.58 0.74
CA ALA A 359 -14.65 -12.93 -0.57
C ALA A 359 -13.28 -12.94 -1.28
N LEU A 360 -12.20 -12.60 -0.56
CA LEU A 360 -10.84 -12.67 -1.09
C LEU A 360 -10.44 -14.10 -1.46
N GLU A 361 -10.77 -15.09 -0.62
CA GLU A 361 -10.52 -16.49 -0.92
C GLU A 361 -11.26 -16.94 -2.20
N SER A 362 -12.47 -16.45 -2.42
CA SER A 362 -13.25 -16.74 -3.63
C SER A 362 -12.60 -16.13 -4.86
N LEU A 363 -12.19 -14.86 -4.79
CA LEU A 363 -11.47 -14.18 -5.87
C LEU A 363 -10.16 -14.89 -6.24
N ILE A 364 -9.35 -15.26 -5.24
CA ILE A 364 -8.09 -16.02 -5.46
C ILE A 364 -8.40 -17.39 -6.08
N GLY A 365 -9.41 -18.07 -5.57
CA GLY A 365 -9.84 -19.38 -6.04
C GLY A 365 -10.32 -19.36 -7.48
N GLU A 366 -11.00 -18.30 -7.88
CA GLU A 366 -11.54 -18.13 -9.23
C GLU A 366 -10.46 -17.70 -10.24
N VAL A 367 -9.73 -16.62 -9.92
CA VAL A 367 -8.82 -15.97 -10.88
C VAL A 367 -7.45 -16.64 -10.89
N LYS A 368 -7.03 -17.25 -9.78
CA LYS A 368 -5.67 -17.79 -9.59
C LYS A 368 -4.60 -16.72 -9.77
N ILE A 369 -4.77 -15.58 -9.10
CA ILE A 369 -3.74 -14.55 -9.01
C ILE A 369 -2.43 -15.11 -8.43
N ASN A 370 -1.32 -14.43 -8.68
CA ASN A 370 0.02 -14.87 -8.28
C ASN A 370 0.45 -14.26 -6.94
N MET A 371 0.02 -13.04 -6.65
CA MET A 371 0.57 -12.25 -5.56
C MET A 371 -0.45 -11.35 -4.88
N ILE A 372 -0.33 -11.24 -3.56
CA ILE A 372 -0.97 -10.19 -2.77
C ILE A 372 0.12 -9.21 -2.34
N GLN A 373 0.02 -7.99 -2.85
CA GLN A 373 0.79 -6.84 -2.42
C GLN A 373 0.00 -6.10 -1.34
N ALA A 374 0.24 -6.46 -0.08
CA ALA A 374 -0.52 -5.89 1.03
C ALA A 374 0.04 -4.50 1.37
N ARG A 375 -0.81 -3.47 1.33
CA ARG A 375 -0.42 -2.09 1.65
C ARG A 375 -1.34 -1.49 2.69
N ASN A 376 -0.78 -0.72 3.61
CA ASN A 376 -1.59 0.01 4.59
C ASN A 376 -2.50 1.00 3.86
N LEU A 377 -3.78 1.01 4.24
CA LEU A 377 -4.70 2.02 3.73
C LEU A 377 -4.34 3.39 4.31
N ASN A 378 -4.18 4.38 3.43
CA ASN A 378 -3.82 5.74 3.76
C ASN A 378 -5.05 6.65 3.73
N ILE A 379 -5.77 6.74 4.85
CA ILE A 379 -7.01 7.52 4.98
C ILE A 379 -7.31 7.77 6.46
N ASP A 380 -8.06 8.83 6.76
CA ASP A 380 -8.72 8.95 8.06
C ASP A 380 -9.57 7.69 8.32
N PRO A 381 -9.29 6.91 9.39
CA PRO A 381 -9.99 5.67 9.61
C PRO A 381 -11.49 5.81 9.88
N GLU A 382 -11.92 6.90 10.52
CA GLU A 382 -13.34 7.14 10.80
C GLU A 382 -14.08 7.50 9.51
N TRP A 383 -13.43 8.27 8.63
CA TRP A 383 -13.98 8.56 7.30
C TRP A 383 -14.16 7.29 6.46
N TYR A 384 -13.18 6.38 6.47
CA TYR A 384 -13.30 5.10 5.77
C TYR A 384 -14.44 4.22 6.34
N ILE A 385 -14.57 4.17 7.66
CA ILE A 385 -15.63 3.40 8.34
C ILE A 385 -17.02 3.96 7.99
N GLU A 386 -17.17 5.29 8.00
CA GLU A 386 -18.41 5.97 7.64
C GLU A 386 -18.81 5.69 6.18
N GLU A 387 -17.88 5.94 5.25
CA GLU A 387 -18.13 5.81 3.80
C GLU A 387 -18.50 4.39 3.37
N LEU A 388 -17.96 3.38 4.05
CA LEU A 388 -18.26 1.98 3.77
C LEU A 388 -19.39 1.44 4.66
N GLY A 389 -19.94 2.22 5.60
CA GLY A 389 -20.98 1.74 6.52
C GLY A 389 -20.50 0.61 7.44
N LEU A 390 -19.24 0.63 7.88
CA LEU A 390 -18.64 -0.44 8.71
C LEU A 390 -19.01 -0.35 10.21
N GLY A 391 -19.90 0.58 10.58
CA GLY A 391 -20.26 0.85 11.98
C GLY A 391 -20.83 -0.36 12.72
N GLU A 392 -21.65 -1.19 12.05
CA GLU A 392 -22.22 -2.40 12.65
C GLU A 392 -21.16 -3.48 12.89
N LEU A 393 -20.21 -3.65 11.95
CA LEU A 393 -19.06 -4.54 12.13
C LEU A 393 -18.17 -4.06 13.29
N ALA A 394 -18.05 -2.75 13.48
CA ALA A 394 -17.35 -2.13 14.59
C ALA A 394 -18.06 -2.34 15.94
N ALA A 395 -19.39 -2.27 15.98
CA ALA A 395 -20.20 -2.42 17.19
C ALA A 395 -20.34 -3.88 17.64
N ALA A 396 -20.22 -4.83 16.72
CA ALA A 396 -20.42 -6.25 16.99
C ALA A 396 -19.28 -6.96 17.76
N GLY A 397 -18.33 -6.21 18.30
CA GLY A 397 -17.22 -6.65 19.16
C GLY A 397 -17.60 -7.36 20.48
N GLY A 398 -18.82 -7.89 20.58
CA GLY A 398 -19.27 -8.80 21.63
C GLY A 398 -20.37 -9.80 21.23
N ASN A 399 -20.98 -9.73 20.03
CA ASN A 399 -22.15 -10.56 19.69
C ASN A 399 -22.36 -10.88 18.18
N SER A 400 -21.48 -10.49 17.24
CA SER A 400 -21.51 -11.15 15.91
C SER A 400 -20.85 -12.53 16.00
N ALA A 401 -21.38 -13.49 15.24
CA ALA A 401 -20.84 -14.85 15.17
C ALA A 401 -19.44 -14.94 14.53
N ALA A 402 -18.87 -13.82 14.03
CA ALA A 402 -17.64 -13.81 13.25
C ALA A 402 -16.65 -12.74 13.75
N LYS A 403 -15.75 -13.13 14.66
CA LYS A 403 -14.67 -12.26 15.15
C LYS A 403 -13.57 -12.13 14.08
N PRO A 404 -12.96 -10.94 13.88
CA PRO A 404 -11.80 -10.79 13.00
C PRO A 404 -10.64 -11.73 13.37
N LEU A 405 -9.93 -12.21 12.37
CA LEU A 405 -8.82 -13.16 12.53
C LEU A 405 -7.55 -12.49 13.10
N GLY A 406 -7.47 -11.16 13.06
CA GLY A 406 -6.21 -10.43 13.18
C GLY A 406 -5.43 -10.46 11.87
N ILE A 407 -4.69 -9.40 11.56
CA ILE A 407 -3.85 -9.31 10.36
C ILE A 407 -2.86 -10.49 10.23
N PRO A 408 -2.16 -10.93 11.30
CA PRO A 408 -1.32 -12.13 11.22
C PRO A 408 -2.11 -13.40 10.88
N GLY A 409 -3.29 -13.58 11.47
CA GLY A 409 -4.18 -14.72 11.20
C GLY A 409 -4.74 -14.72 9.78
N TRP A 410 -5.05 -13.54 9.23
CA TRP A 410 -5.43 -13.37 7.83
C TRP A 410 -4.32 -13.83 6.88
N ILE A 411 -3.08 -13.38 7.11
CA ILE A 411 -1.91 -13.79 6.31
C ILE A 411 -1.72 -15.31 6.39
N GLU A 412 -1.74 -15.87 7.60
CA GLU A 412 -1.59 -17.31 7.81
C GLU A 412 -2.69 -18.11 7.08
N ARG A 413 -3.94 -17.70 7.23
CA ARG A 413 -5.10 -18.35 6.61
C ARG A 413 -4.97 -18.42 5.09
N ILE A 414 -4.68 -17.30 4.45
CA ILE A 414 -4.54 -17.22 3.00
C ILE A 414 -3.31 -18.01 2.54
N SER A 415 -2.18 -17.94 3.26
CA SER A 415 -0.95 -18.69 2.93
C SER A 415 -1.16 -20.21 3.01
N GLN A 416 -1.92 -20.68 4.00
CA GLN A 416 -2.23 -22.10 4.16
C GLN A 416 -3.19 -22.59 3.06
N LYS A 417 -4.20 -21.79 2.71
CA LYS A 417 -5.21 -22.16 1.71
C LYS A 417 -4.66 -22.06 0.27
N PHE A 418 -3.80 -21.08 0.02
CA PHE A 418 -3.26 -20.77 -1.31
C PHE A 418 -1.73 -20.66 -1.24
N PRO A 419 -1.01 -21.78 -1.09
CA PRO A 419 0.45 -21.78 -0.90
C PRO A 419 1.25 -21.22 -2.09
N TRP A 420 0.63 -21.08 -3.27
CA TRP A 420 1.26 -20.43 -4.43
C TRP A 420 1.22 -18.90 -4.35
N ILE A 421 0.43 -18.30 -3.44
CA ILE A 421 0.34 -16.85 -3.34
C ILE A 421 1.64 -16.29 -2.77
N LYS A 422 2.30 -15.47 -3.57
CA LYS A 422 3.42 -14.64 -3.09
C LYS A 422 2.87 -13.49 -2.25
N TRP A 423 3.45 -13.28 -1.08
CA TRP A 423 3.26 -12.06 -0.31
C TRP A 423 4.36 -11.05 -0.63
N GLY A 424 4.00 -9.76 -0.64
CA GLY A 424 4.99 -8.70 -0.68
C GLY A 424 4.35 -7.33 -0.67
N TYR A 425 5.13 -6.34 -1.11
CA TYR A 425 4.79 -4.92 -1.08
C TYR A 425 5.17 -4.24 -2.40
N PHE A 426 6.24 -4.70 -3.05
CA PHE A 426 6.77 -4.10 -4.29
C PHE A 426 6.45 -4.92 -5.53
N ASN A 427 6.57 -4.30 -6.72
CA ASN A 427 6.38 -5.02 -7.97
C ASN A 427 7.55 -6.00 -8.19
N PRO A 428 7.26 -7.30 -8.40
CA PRO A 428 8.30 -8.30 -8.45
C PRO A 428 9.11 -8.18 -9.76
N PRO A 429 10.44 -8.31 -9.68
CA PRO A 429 11.27 -8.52 -10.84
C PRO A 429 11.17 -9.98 -11.30
N ARG A 430 11.76 -10.31 -12.45
CA ARG A 430 11.63 -11.64 -13.08
C ARG A 430 12.07 -12.78 -12.16
N GLU A 431 13.09 -12.55 -11.34
CA GLU A 431 13.67 -13.53 -10.41
C GLU A 431 12.69 -13.97 -9.31
N GLU A 432 11.70 -13.14 -9.00
CA GLU A 432 10.67 -13.43 -8.01
C GLU A 432 9.43 -14.10 -8.62
N MET A 433 9.30 -14.10 -9.96
CA MET A 433 8.18 -14.69 -10.69
C MET A 433 8.40 -16.19 -10.92
N GLN A 434 8.56 -16.93 -9.82
CA GLN A 434 8.92 -18.34 -9.84
C GLN A 434 7.73 -19.25 -10.21
N ARG A 435 8.04 -20.43 -10.78
CA ARG A 435 7.03 -21.37 -11.31
C ARG A 435 5.99 -21.81 -10.27
N GLU A 436 6.37 -21.92 -9.00
CA GLU A 436 5.47 -22.26 -7.90
C GLU A 436 4.28 -21.30 -7.79
N HIS A 437 4.49 -20.01 -8.07
CA HIS A 437 3.44 -19.00 -8.06
C HIS A 437 2.50 -19.07 -9.28
N TYR A 438 2.86 -19.85 -10.30
CA TYR A 438 2.03 -20.10 -11.48
C TYR A 438 1.37 -21.48 -11.45
N ASN A 439 1.81 -22.42 -10.62
CA ASN A 439 1.35 -23.80 -10.65
C ASN A 439 0.29 -24.08 -9.58
N TRP A 440 -0.97 -23.76 -9.89
CA TRP A 440 -2.09 -23.93 -8.96
C TRP A 440 -2.60 -25.39 -8.86
N GLU A 441 -2.29 -26.26 -9.82
CA GLU A 441 -2.73 -27.67 -9.84
C GLU A 441 -1.70 -28.65 -9.23
N GLY A 442 -0.42 -28.26 -9.17
CA GLY A 442 0.69 -29.11 -8.77
C GLY A 442 1.06 -29.11 -7.28
N ILE A 443 0.34 -28.39 -6.41
CA ILE A 443 0.59 -28.36 -4.96
C ILE A 443 -0.34 -29.35 -4.24
N ARG A 444 -0.47 -30.58 -4.77
CA ARG A 444 -0.84 -31.72 -3.93
C ARG A 444 0.43 -32.12 -3.19
N LYS A 445 0.41 -32.04 -1.86
CA LYS A 445 1.44 -32.66 -1.00
C LYS A 445 1.76 -34.05 -1.56
N PRO A 446 3.04 -34.47 -1.63
CA PRO A 446 3.32 -35.88 -1.83
C PRO A 446 2.67 -36.63 -0.65
N VAL A 447 1.65 -37.43 -0.97
CA VAL A 447 1.22 -38.52 -0.10
C VAL A 447 2.45 -39.42 0.02
N PRO A 448 2.93 -39.77 1.23
CA PRO A 448 4.01 -40.73 1.36
C PRO A 448 3.56 -42.01 0.67
N ALA A 449 4.28 -42.41 -0.38
CA ALA A 449 4.16 -43.77 -0.89
C ALA A 449 4.90 -44.67 0.09
N ASP A 450 4.18 -45.63 0.65
CA ASP A 450 4.71 -46.72 1.45
C ASP A 450 6.00 -47.28 0.83
N ILE A 451 7.13 -47.18 1.55
CA ILE A 451 8.12 -48.23 1.84
C ILE A 451 8.80 -47.88 3.17
#